data_AF-A0A2H3JCU5-F1
#
_entry.id   AF-A0A2H3JCU5-F1
#
_cell.length_a   1.000
_cell.length_b   1.000
_cell.length_c   1.000
_cell.angle_alpha   90.00
_cell.angle_beta   90.00
_cell.angle_gamma   90.00
#
_symmetry.space_group_name_H-M   'P 1'
#
loop_
_entity.id
_entity.type
_entity.pdbx_description
1 polymer ?
#
loop_
_entity_poly.entity_id
_entity_poly.type
_entity_poly.pdbx_seq_one_letter_code
_entity_poly.pdbx_strand_id
1 'polypeptide(L)'
;STVGDVVYIRLFKNPVVILNSVQGAHDLLDKKSAIYSGRPRTVLYDEMCHGVGLWLKFMKYSERWKKHRKWAQNVFNDKVALRSYLPLQQREVYMLLSVLRDTPGVEGKDGAGS
;
A
#
# COMPACT_ATOMS: atom_id res chain seq x y z
N SER A 1 24.88 13.24 -8.76
CA SER A 1 24.66 13.88 -7.45
C SER A 1 24.04 12.86 -6.51
N THR A 2 24.79 12.31 -5.57
CA THR A 2 24.27 11.29 -4.64
C THR A 2 23.49 11.96 -3.53
N VAL A 3 22.17 11.73 -3.54
CA VAL A 3 21.26 12.15 -2.48
C VAL A 3 21.60 11.36 -1.21
N GLY A 4 21.81 12.05 -0.08
CA GLY A 4 22.21 11.42 1.18
C GLY A 4 21.17 10.44 1.72
N ASP A 5 21.57 9.62 2.70
CA ASP A 5 20.74 8.53 3.27
C ASP A 5 19.42 9.01 3.89
N VAL A 6 19.35 10.27 4.30
CA VAL A 6 18.15 10.91 4.82
C VAL A 6 18.01 12.28 4.15
N VAL A 7 16.82 12.55 3.62
CA VAL A 7 16.49 13.82 2.96
C VAL A 7 15.33 14.47 3.67
N TYR A 8 15.47 15.74 3.99
CA TYR A 8 14.36 16.55 4.49
C TYR A 8 13.79 17.41 3.37
N ILE A 9 12.48 17.33 3.18
CA ILE A 9 11.74 18.20 2.27
C ILE A 9 10.52 18.78 2.97
N ARG A 10 10.03 19.92 2.47
CA ARG A 10 8.78 20.51 2.91
C ARG A 10 7.75 20.40 1.78
N LEU A 11 6.78 19.53 1.96
CA LEU A 11 5.65 19.35 1.04
C LEU A 11 4.52 20.28 1.49
N PHE A 12 4.30 21.35 0.74
CA PHE A 12 3.39 22.44 1.12
C PHE A 12 3.74 23.01 2.51
N LYS A 13 2.89 22.78 3.52
CA LYS A 13 3.13 23.19 4.91
C LYS A 13 3.67 22.06 5.79
N ASN A 14 3.79 20.85 5.26
CA ASN A 14 4.11 19.65 6.02
C ASN A 14 5.59 19.27 5.87
N PRO A 15 6.34 19.18 6.97
CA PRO A 15 7.70 18.65 6.95
C PRO A 15 7.67 17.15 6.66
N VAL A 16 8.54 16.68 5.76
CA VAL A 16 8.65 15.26 5.39
C VAL A 16 10.11 14.84 5.37
N VAL A 17 10.38 13.71 6.01
CA VAL A 17 11.70 13.06 6.02
C VAL A 17 11.61 11.83 5.13
N ILE A 18 12.46 11.77 4.12
CA ILE A 18 12.61 10.64 3.21
C ILE A 18 13.83 9.84 3.65
N LEU A 19 13.65 8.53 3.81
CA LEU A 19 14.70 7.58 4.10
C LEU A 19 15.17 6.97 2.77
N ASN A 20 16.40 7.26 2.36
CA ASN A 20 16.98 6.79 1.11
C ASN A 20 17.88 5.56 1.27
N SER A 21 17.98 5.02 2.49
CA SER A 21 18.73 3.80 2.80
C SER A 21 17.84 2.69 3.36
N VAL A 22 18.10 1.45 2.94
CA VAL A 22 17.39 0.27 3.44
C VAL A 22 17.62 0.10 4.95
N GLN A 23 18.85 0.36 5.41
CA GLN A 23 19.20 0.27 6.83
C GLN A 23 18.39 1.27 7.67
N GLY A 24 18.29 2.53 7.22
CA GLY A 24 17.49 3.55 7.90
C GLY A 24 16.00 3.22 7.92
N ALA A 25 15.47 2.70 6.81
CA ALA A 25 14.09 2.24 6.73
C ALA A 25 13.81 1.09 7.72
N HIS A 26 14.68 0.08 7.77
CA HIS A 26 14.53 -1.06 8.69
C HIS A 26 14.63 -0.64 10.17
N ASP A 27 15.62 0.18 10.51
CA ASP A 27 15.84 0.61 11.90
C ASP A 27 14.72 1.51 12.43
N LEU A 28 14.11 2.34 11.57
CA LEU A 28 13.03 3.25 11.97
C LEU A 28 11.63 2.63 11.81
N LEU A 29 11.34 2.00 10.68
CA LEU A 29 9.99 1.55 10.34
C LEU A 29 9.68 0.13 10.80
N ASP A 30 10.70 -0.70 11.08
CA ASP A 30 10.51 -2.07 11.54
C ASP A 30 10.80 -2.17 13.05
N LYS A 31 12.08 -1.98 13.45
CA LYS A 31 12.50 -2.07 14.86
C LYS A 31 11.83 -1.04 15.77
N LYS A 32 11.64 0.19 15.28
CA LYS A 32 11.02 1.31 16.02
C LYS A 32 9.64 1.67 15.48
N SER A 33 8.96 0.70 14.86
CA SER A 33 7.63 0.88 14.24
C SER A 33 6.60 1.50 15.19
N ALA A 34 6.62 1.17 16.49
CA ALA A 34 5.71 1.74 17.47
C ALA A 34 5.84 3.26 17.63
N ILE A 35 7.00 3.83 17.31
CA ILE A 35 7.32 5.26 17.45
C ILE A 35 7.10 5.97 16.11
N TYR A 36 7.60 5.40 15.01
CA TYR A 36 7.65 6.09 13.71
C TYR A 36 6.53 5.69 12.74
N SER A 37 5.82 4.59 12.96
CA SER A 37 4.75 4.14 12.05
C SER A 37 3.39 4.79 12.33
N GLY A 38 3.38 5.92 13.06
CA GLY A 38 2.22 6.79 13.16
C GLY A 38 1.75 7.24 11.77
N ARG A 39 0.43 7.36 11.58
CA ARG A 39 -0.15 7.84 10.32
C ARG A 39 -0.58 9.30 10.47
N PRO A 40 -0.14 10.21 9.59
CA PRO A 40 -0.56 11.59 9.64
C PRO A 40 -2.08 11.69 9.44
N ARG A 41 -2.69 12.64 10.14
CA ARG A 41 -4.12 12.90 10.02
C ARG A 41 -4.42 13.44 8.62
N THR A 42 -5.47 12.92 8.00
CA THR A 42 -6.00 13.44 6.73
C THR A 42 -7.49 13.69 6.88
N VAL A 43 -7.98 14.83 6.38
CA VAL A 43 -9.39 15.23 6.50
C VAL A 43 -10.31 14.19 5.85
N LEU A 44 -9.93 13.66 4.69
CA LEU A 44 -10.70 12.65 3.98
C LEU A 44 -10.97 11.41 4.85
N TYR A 45 -9.92 10.78 5.40
CA TYR A 45 -10.08 9.52 6.14
C TYR A 45 -10.53 9.71 7.58
N ASP A 46 -10.15 10.81 8.22
CA ASP A 46 -10.46 11.07 9.64
C ASP A 46 -11.84 11.71 9.81
N GLU A 47 -12.23 12.65 8.94
CA GLU A 47 -13.46 13.44 9.09
C GLU A 47 -14.59 12.96 8.14
N MET A 48 -14.29 12.78 6.85
CA MET A 48 -15.35 12.49 5.86
C MET A 48 -15.79 11.02 5.88
N CYS A 49 -14.88 10.11 6.22
CA CYS A 49 -15.21 8.69 6.35
C CYS A 49 -15.54 8.27 7.79
N HIS A 50 -15.87 9.22 8.68
CA HIS A 50 -16.20 9.00 10.11
C HIS A 50 -15.17 8.11 10.83
N GLY A 51 -13.88 8.46 10.71
CA GLY A 51 -12.80 7.75 11.38
C GLY A 51 -12.84 6.26 11.11
N VAL A 52 -12.65 5.86 9.84
CA VAL A 52 -12.67 4.48 9.31
C VAL A 52 -11.93 3.49 10.21
N GLY A 53 -12.60 3.05 11.27
CA GLY A 53 -12.05 2.19 12.31
C GLY A 53 -11.86 0.74 11.84
N LEU A 54 -12.03 0.50 10.55
CA LEU A 54 -11.89 -0.78 9.84
C LEU A 54 -10.69 -0.78 8.88
N TRP A 55 -10.15 0.40 8.51
CA TRP A 55 -9.08 0.49 7.52
C TRP A 55 -7.73 0.52 8.22
N LEU A 56 -7.19 -0.68 8.47
CA LEU A 56 -5.91 -0.90 9.16
C LEU A 56 -4.76 -0.02 8.65
N LYS A 57 -4.78 0.38 7.37
CA LYS A 57 -3.75 1.21 6.72
C LYS A 57 -3.73 2.67 7.21
N PHE A 58 -4.88 3.24 7.55
CA PHE A 58 -5.04 4.66 7.92
C PHE A 58 -5.25 4.87 9.42
N MET A 59 -5.41 3.78 10.18
CA MET A 59 -5.59 3.85 11.63
C MET A 59 -4.28 4.24 12.33
N LYS A 60 -4.38 5.17 13.30
CA LYS A 60 -3.26 5.56 14.15
C LYS A 60 -2.80 4.38 15.03
N TYR A 61 -1.51 4.33 15.32
CA TYR A 61 -0.94 3.33 16.21
C TYR A 61 -1.61 3.42 17.59
N SER A 62 -2.29 2.34 17.98
CA SER A 62 -3.11 2.23 19.18
C SER A 62 -3.35 0.75 19.50
N GLU A 63 -3.85 0.43 20.69
CA GLU A 63 -4.25 -0.95 21.02
C GLU A 63 -5.32 -1.49 20.06
N ARG A 64 -6.21 -0.62 19.58
CA ARG A 64 -7.17 -0.96 18.52
C ARG A 64 -6.45 -1.39 17.24
N TRP A 65 -5.43 -0.64 16.81
CA TRP A 65 -4.62 -0.98 15.63
C TRP A 65 -3.93 -2.34 15.80
N LYS A 66 -3.31 -2.60 16.95
CA LYS A 66 -2.64 -3.88 17.25
C LYS A 66 -3.62 -5.06 17.13
N LYS A 67 -4.84 -4.91 17.66
CA LYS A 67 -5.90 -5.94 17.57
C LYS A 67 -6.32 -6.20 16.12
N HIS A 68 -6.57 -5.16 15.33
CA HIS A 68 -6.92 -5.31 13.92
C HIS A 68 -5.75 -5.91 13.11
N ARG A 69 -4.51 -5.51 13.41
CA ARG A 69 -3.30 -6.06 12.78
C ARG A 69 -3.18 -7.55 13.03
N LYS A 70 -3.38 -7.99 14.28
CA LYS A 70 -3.33 -9.40 14.67
C LYS A 70 -4.40 -10.22 13.93
N TRP A 71 -5.64 -9.73 13.88
CA TRP A 71 -6.71 -10.41 13.15
C TRP A 71 -6.40 -10.53 11.66
N ALA A 72 -5.97 -9.45 11.02
CA ALA A 72 -5.57 -9.48 9.61
C ALA A 72 -4.39 -10.46 9.39
N GLN A 73 -3.35 -10.41 10.22
CA GLN A 73 -2.22 -11.32 10.13
C GLN A 73 -2.62 -12.78 10.27
N ASN A 74 -3.56 -13.11 11.17
CA ASN A 74 -4.03 -14.48 11.32
C ASN A 74 -4.68 -14.99 10.03
N VAL A 75 -5.50 -14.17 9.36
CA VAL A 75 -6.11 -14.53 8.08
C VAL A 75 -5.04 -14.74 7.00
N PHE A 76 -4.04 -13.86 6.93
CA PHE A 76 -2.96 -13.96 5.94
C PHE A 76 -1.90 -15.02 6.25
N ASN A 77 -1.85 -15.56 7.47
CA ASN A 77 -0.91 -16.62 7.84
C ASN A 77 -1.50 -18.03 7.68
N ASP A 78 -2.82 -18.13 7.47
CA ASP A 78 -3.47 -19.41 7.18
C ASP A 78 -3.15 -19.86 5.76
N LYS A 79 -2.07 -20.64 5.63
CA LYS A 79 -1.60 -21.19 4.35
C LYS A 79 -2.64 -22.09 3.68
N VAL A 80 -3.50 -22.77 4.45
CA VAL A 80 -4.51 -23.68 3.91
C VAL A 80 -5.64 -22.87 3.30
N ALA A 81 -6.17 -21.89 4.04
CA ALA A 81 -7.15 -20.96 3.52
C ALA A 81 -6.60 -20.16 2.34
N LEU A 82 -5.33 -19.75 2.36
CA LEU A 82 -4.73 -19.05 1.22
C LEU A 82 -4.62 -19.92 -0.04
N ARG A 83 -4.26 -21.20 0.11
CA ARG A 83 -4.15 -22.13 -1.02
C ARG A 83 -5.50 -22.42 -1.68
N SER A 84 -6.61 -22.31 -0.96
CA SER A 84 -7.94 -22.52 -1.54
C SER A 84 -8.31 -21.46 -2.58
N TYR A 85 -7.66 -20.28 -2.56
CA TYR A 85 -7.85 -19.24 -3.57
C TYR A 85 -7.05 -19.49 -4.86
N LEU A 86 -6.07 -20.41 -4.88
CA LEU A 86 -5.22 -20.65 -6.04
C LEU A 86 -6.01 -21.01 -7.31
N PRO A 87 -7.03 -21.90 -7.27
CA PRO A 87 -7.80 -22.23 -8.47
C PRO A 87 -8.53 -21.01 -9.04
N LEU A 88 -9.07 -20.14 -8.17
CA LEU A 88 -9.74 -18.91 -8.58
C LEU A 88 -8.73 -17.94 -9.22
N GLN A 89 -7.57 -17.73 -8.59
CA GLN A 89 -6.52 -16.86 -9.13
C GLN A 89 -6.02 -17.36 -10.49
N GLN A 90 -5.83 -18.68 -10.65
CA GLN A 90 -5.43 -19.27 -11.93
C GLN A 90 -6.48 -19.01 -13.01
N ARG A 91 -7.77 -19.17 -12.70
CA ARG A 91 -8.85 -18.87 -13.65
C ARG A 91 -8.80 -17.43 -14.14
N GLU A 92 -8.67 -16.47 -13.22
CA GLU A 92 -8.61 -15.05 -13.57
C GLU A 92 -7.34 -14.71 -14.37
N VAL A 93 -6.21 -15.37 -14.06
CA VAL A 93 -4.98 -15.24 -14.86
C VAL A 93 -5.20 -15.74 -16.29
N TYR A 94 -5.85 -16.90 -16.49
CA TYR A 94 -6.14 -17.40 -17.83
C TYR A 94 -7.08 -16.48 -18.60
N MET A 95 -8.08 -15.90 -17.95
CA MET A 95 -8.98 -14.90 -18.55
C MET A 95 -8.22 -13.63 -18.96
N LEU A 96 -7.34 -13.13 -18.11
CA LEU A 96 -6.51 -11.97 -18.43
C LEU A 96 -5.60 -12.26 -19.64
N LEU A 97 -4.98 -13.44 -19.67
CA LEU A 97 -4.09 -13.86 -20.76
C LEU A 97 -4.83 -14.06 -22.07
N SER A 98 -6.04 -14.61 -22.06
CA SER A 98 -6.85 -14.74 -23.29
C SER A 98 -7.22 -13.36 -23.84
N VAL A 99 -7.65 -12.43 -22.98
CA VAL A 99 -7.95 -11.05 -23.39
C VAL A 99 -6.71 -10.36 -23.95
N LEU A 100 -5.56 -10.43 -23.27
CA LEU A 100 -4.31 -9.83 -23.74
C LEU A 100 -3.83 -10.40 -25.09
N ARG A 101 -4.03 -11.70 -25.31
CA ARG A 101 -3.71 -12.35 -26.60
C ARG A 101 -4.64 -11.87 -27.71
N ASP A 102 -5.93 -11.74 -27.41
CA ASP A 102 -6.97 -11.44 -28.40
C ASP A 102 -7.11 -9.91 -28.66
N THR A 103 -6.55 -9.06 -27.78
CA THR A 103 -6.41 -7.61 -27.99
C THR A 103 -4.93 -7.19 -27.97
N PRO A 104 -4.21 -7.34 -29.10
CA PRO A 104 -2.84 -6.88 -29.22
C PRO A 104 -2.82 -5.35 -29.34
N GLY A 105 -2.83 -4.65 -28.20
CA GLY A 105 -2.66 -3.21 -28.13
C GLY A 105 -3.86 -2.41 -28.63
N VAL A 106 -4.36 -1.52 -27.78
CA VAL A 106 -5.11 -0.36 -28.27
C VAL A 106 -4.11 0.46 -29.10
N GLU A 107 -4.12 0.30 -30.42
CA GLU A 107 -3.54 1.31 -31.30
C GLU A 107 -4.26 2.62 -30.99
N GLY A 108 -3.49 3.62 -30.55
CA GLY A 108 -3.97 4.97 -30.41
C GLY A 108 -4.58 5.41 -31.73
N LYS A 109 -5.89 5.66 -31.74
CA LYS A 109 -6.53 6.43 -32.80
C LYS A 109 -6.13 7.90 -32.65
N ASP A 110 -4.87 8.19 -32.93
CA ASP A 110 -4.40 9.52 -33.31
C ASP A 110 -4.11 9.47 -34.81
N GLY A 111 -5.19 9.45 -35.59
CA GLY A 111 -5.16 9.63 -37.05
C GLY A 111 -5.97 10.87 -37.39
N ALA A 112 -5.32 12.02 -37.37
CA ALA A 112 -5.81 13.23 -38.01
C ALA A 112 -5.87 13.05 -39.53
N GLY A 113 -6.92 13.60 -40.16
CA GLY A 113 -6.91 14.03 -41.56
C GLY A 113 -7.34 12.99 -42.60
N SER A 114 -8.62 13.02 -42.97
CA SER A 114 -9.10 13.67 -44.20
C SER A 114 -10.61 13.80 -44.20
#